data_AF-A0A928WVA3-F1
#
_entry.id   AF-A0A928WVA3-F1
#
_cell.length_a   1.000
_cell.length_b   1.000
_cell.length_c   1.000
_cell.angle_alpha   90.00
_cell.angle_beta   90.00
_cell.angle_gamma   90.00
#
_symmetry.space_group_name_H-M   'P 1'
#
loop_
_entity.id
_entity.type
_entity.pdbx_description
1 polymer ?
#
loop_
_entity_poly.entity_id
_entity_poly.type
_entity_poly.pdbx_seq_one_letter_code
_entity_poly.pdbx_strand_id
1 'polypeptide(L)'
;MKADPIQLRELITPRSSNVLDNGHLIKSEDKERRLWYFAQYTFGWSNWLQSRGIPFSEDPTDLFFEAATKVGFSRDEAGTILDGDTIAWAHLFSLRPELAEYCPPETKQSVAEYINEYRQHVPKQHSDSKAFKNRKSSPAEGDPAKQMSAEESDTTFAALGREIANSLGEEKDGHRQVEGKANYRIVINLASNTMRIYAKDRGDDPILIDANGQIDHAASRVVPEDVRRFQQIANRIREHQHSQNKEVKEMQA
;
A
#
# COMPACT_ATOMS: atom_id res chain seq x y z
N MET A 1 -29.72 -14.85 18.12
CA MET A 1 -28.58 -15.79 17.98
C MET A 1 -27.33 -15.03 18.38
N LYS A 2 -26.56 -15.50 19.37
CA LYS A 2 -25.22 -14.96 19.62
C LYS A 2 -24.35 -15.48 18.48
N ALA A 3 -23.70 -14.58 17.73
CA ALA A 3 -22.73 -14.98 16.73
C ALA A 3 -21.57 -15.68 17.44
N ASP A 4 -21.04 -16.74 16.84
CA ASP A 4 -19.85 -17.40 17.35
C ASP A 4 -18.67 -16.40 17.33
N PRO A 5 -17.80 -16.40 18.36
CA PRO A 5 -16.65 -15.51 18.38
C PRO A 5 -15.75 -15.72 17.16
N ILE A 6 -15.26 -14.64 16.58
CA ILE A 6 -14.29 -14.70 15.48
C ILE A 6 -12.96 -15.26 16.01
N GLN A 7 -12.31 -16.16 15.28
CA GLN A 7 -10.95 -16.57 15.62
C GLN A 7 -9.96 -15.53 15.08
N LEU A 8 -9.16 -14.93 15.96
CA LEU A 8 -8.22 -13.89 15.57
C LEU A 8 -7.18 -14.40 14.55
N ARG A 9 -6.79 -15.68 14.64
CA ARG A 9 -5.89 -16.33 13.67
C ARG A 9 -6.47 -16.44 12.25
N GLU A 10 -7.79 -16.35 12.08
CA GLU A 10 -8.43 -16.38 10.75
C GLU A 10 -8.38 -15.01 10.04
N LEU A 11 -8.12 -13.94 10.78
CA LEU A 11 -8.08 -12.57 10.25
C LEU A 11 -6.67 -12.11 9.83
N ILE A 12 -5.64 -12.81 10.27
CA ILE A 12 -4.26 -12.45 9.93
C ILE A 12 -3.98 -12.75 8.46
N THR A 13 -3.11 -11.95 7.84
CA THR A 13 -2.74 -12.16 6.44
C THR A 13 -1.98 -13.46 6.23
N PRO A 14 -1.96 -14.03 5.01
CA PRO A 14 -1.12 -15.19 4.69
C PRO A 14 0.36 -15.01 5.08
N ARG A 15 0.83 -13.76 5.06
CA ARG A 15 2.19 -13.39 5.47
C ARG A 15 2.41 -13.54 6.97
N SER A 16 1.46 -13.09 7.80
CA SER A 16 1.50 -13.26 9.26
C SER A 16 1.22 -14.71 9.67
N SER A 17 0.34 -15.41 8.96
CA SER A 17 0.09 -16.84 9.14
C SER A 17 1.37 -17.67 8.97
N ASN A 18 2.21 -17.33 7.98
CA ASN A 18 3.50 -18.00 7.77
C ASN A 18 4.50 -17.83 8.95
N VAL A 19 4.37 -16.75 9.73
CA VAL A 19 5.18 -16.57 10.96
C VAL A 19 4.72 -17.52 12.06
N LEU A 20 3.40 -17.65 12.26
CA LEU A 20 2.83 -18.62 13.20
C LEU A 20 3.14 -20.06 12.80
N ASP A 21 3.03 -20.38 11.52
CA ASP A 21 3.14 -21.75 11.05
C ASP A 21 4.60 -22.19 10.98
N ASN A 22 5.47 -21.34 10.43
CA ASN A 22 6.82 -21.73 10.00
C ASN A 22 7.93 -20.84 10.57
N GLY A 23 7.63 -19.80 11.36
CA GLY A 23 8.66 -18.88 11.89
C GLY A 23 9.34 -18.02 10.81
N HIS A 24 8.77 -17.97 9.60
CA HIS A 24 9.38 -17.35 8.44
C HIS A 24 8.48 -16.31 7.79
N LEU A 25 9.10 -15.19 7.40
CA LEU A 25 8.47 -14.12 6.64
C LEU A 25 9.50 -13.68 5.60
N ILE A 26 9.23 -14.00 4.33
CA ILE A 26 9.90 -13.50 3.11
C ILE A 26 11.36 -13.06 3.29
N LYS A 27 12.36 -13.90 2.95
CA LYS A 27 13.80 -13.57 2.75
C LYS A 27 14.48 -12.55 3.71
N SER A 28 13.88 -12.19 4.85
CA SER A 28 14.42 -11.23 5.81
C SER A 28 15.03 -12.03 6.93
N GLU A 29 16.35 -12.07 7.04
CA GLU A 29 17.04 -12.79 8.12
C GLU A 29 16.76 -12.17 9.51
N ASP A 30 16.29 -10.93 9.54
CA ASP A 30 15.90 -10.20 10.75
C ASP A 30 14.64 -10.79 11.38
N LYS A 31 14.84 -11.50 12.50
CA LYS A 31 13.83 -12.19 13.32
C LYS A 31 12.91 -11.22 14.06
N GLU A 32 13.44 -10.14 14.63
CA GLU A 32 12.67 -9.14 15.37
C GLU A 32 11.64 -8.49 14.44
N ARG A 33 12.07 -8.15 13.24
CA ARG A 33 11.20 -7.56 12.22
C ARG A 33 10.05 -8.49 11.80
N ARG A 34 10.25 -9.82 11.79
CA ARG A 34 9.16 -10.78 11.49
C ARG A 34 8.11 -10.77 12.58
N LEU A 35 8.56 -10.83 13.84
CA LEU A 35 7.67 -10.77 14.99
C LEU A 35 6.92 -9.45 15.09
N TRP A 36 7.61 -8.36 14.74
CA TRP A 36 7.03 -7.04 14.71
C TRP A 36 5.87 -6.94 13.71
N TYR A 37 6.06 -7.39 12.46
CA TYR A 37 4.97 -7.44 11.48
C TYR A 37 3.80 -8.32 11.93
N PHE A 38 4.11 -9.40 12.64
CA PHE A 38 3.10 -10.30 13.20
C PHE A 38 2.28 -9.62 14.31
N ALA A 39 2.94 -8.97 15.28
CA ALA A 39 2.30 -8.21 16.34
C ALA A 39 1.37 -7.14 15.77
N GLN A 40 1.87 -6.32 14.83
CA GLN A 40 1.10 -5.23 14.24
C GLN A 40 -0.26 -5.69 13.68
N TYR A 41 -0.27 -6.78 12.92
CA TYR A 41 -1.50 -7.31 12.34
C TYR A 41 -2.43 -7.91 13.39
N THR A 42 -1.88 -8.70 14.31
CA THR A 42 -2.67 -9.48 15.29
C THR A 42 -3.33 -8.55 16.32
N PHE A 43 -2.56 -7.62 16.90
CA PHE A 43 -3.09 -6.65 17.85
C PHE A 43 -3.96 -5.58 17.17
N GLY A 44 -3.66 -5.21 15.91
CA GLY A 44 -4.50 -4.31 15.13
C GLY A 44 -5.93 -4.84 14.93
N TRP A 45 -6.07 -6.14 14.60
CA TRP A 45 -7.38 -6.78 14.48
C TRP A 45 -8.10 -6.93 15.82
N SER A 46 -7.39 -7.37 16.87
CA SER A 46 -7.95 -7.49 18.22
C SER A 46 -8.56 -6.16 18.68
N ASN A 47 -7.81 -5.06 18.57
CA ASN A 47 -8.27 -3.74 19.02
C ASN A 47 -9.46 -3.24 18.18
N TRP A 48 -9.46 -3.50 16.87
CA TRP A 48 -10.61 -3.15 16.01
C TRP A 48 -11.88 -3.90 16.42
N LEU A 49 -11.78 -5.20 16.71
CA LEU A 49 -12.91 -6.02 17.15
C LEU A 49 -13.44 -5.57 18.51
N GLN A 50 -12.54 -5.31 19.47
CA GLN A 50 -12.89 -4.76 20.78
C GLN A 50 -13.64 -3.43 20.66
N SER A 51 -13.15 -2.51 19.82
CA SER A 51 -13.76 -1.18 19.63
C SER A 51 -15.21 -1.25 19.11
N ARG A 52 -15.58 -2.35 18.46
CA ARG A 52 -16.90 -2.59 17.89
C ARG A 52 -17.77 -3.53 18.74
N GLY A 53 -17.29 -3.97 19.90
CA GLY A 53 -17.98 -4.94 20.74
C GLY A 53 -18.20 -6.29 20.04
N ILE A 54 -17.38 -6.61 19.03
CA ILE A 54 -17.45 -7.87 18.30
C ILE A 54 -16.71 -8.92 19.13
N PRO A 55 -17.37 -10.01 19.55
CA PRO A 55 -16.69 -11.06 20.30
C PRO A 55 -15.69 -11.78 19.41
N PHE A 56 -14.50 -12.03 19.93
CA PHE A 56 -13.50 -12.88 19.32
C PHE A 56 -12.94 -13.83 20.36
N SER A 57 -12.56 -14.99 19.87
CA SER A 57 -11.80 -15.98 20.60
C SER A 57 -10.32 -15.78 20.29
N GLU A 58 -9.48 -16.12 21.25
CA GLU A 58 -8.01 -15.99 21.26
C GLU A 58 -7.48 -14.67 21.81
N ASP A 59 -6.54 -14.78 22.75
CA ASP A 59 -5.79 -13.65 23.26
C ASP A 59 -4.70 -13.29 22.24
N PRO A 60 -4.65 -12.03 21.73
CA PRO A 60 -3.60 -11.60 20.80
C PRO A 60 -2.18 -11.79 21.38
N THR A 61 -2.04 -11.74 22.70
CA THR A 61 -0.78 -11.95 23.42
C THR A 61 -0.30 -13.39 23.32
N ASP A 62 -1.22 -14.36 23.45
CA ASP A 62 -0.88 -15.77 23.33
C ASP A 62 -0.47 -16.12 21.89
N LEU A 63 -1.18 -15.57 20.90
CA LEU A 63 -0.81 -15.72 19.49
C LEU A 63 0.56 -15.10 19.19
N PHE A 64 0.89 -13.96 19.80
CA PHE A 64 2.21 -13.35 19.67
C PHE A 64 3.32 -14.23 20.24
N PHE A 65 3.14 -14.78 21.44
CA PHE A 65 4.14 -15.67 22.03
C PHE A 65 4.30 -16.98 21.24
N GLU A 66 3.21 -17.48 20.66
CA GLU A 66 3.24 -18.62 19.74
C GLU A 66 4.14 -18.29 18.52
N ALA A 67 3.88 -17.16 17.85
CA ALA A 67 4.69 -16.68 16.74
C ALA A 67 6.16 -16.45 17.15
N ALA A 68 6.41 -15.90 18.34
CA ALA A 68 7.75 -15.61 18.83
C ALA A 68 8.60 -16.87 19.01
N THR A 69 7.99 -17.90 19.58
CA THR A 69 8.60 -19.22 19.74
C THR A 69 9.00 -19.79 18.38
N LYS A 70 8.16 -19.62 17.35
CA LYS A 70 8.41 -20.12 15.99
C LYS A 70 9.56 -19.40 15.30
N VAL A 71 9.72 -18.10 15.56
CA VAL A 71 10.83 -17.28 15.05
C VAL A 71 12.13 -17.51 15.84
N GLY A 72 12.05 -18.17 17.00
CA GLY A 72 13.18 -18.57 17.83
C GLY A 72 13.53 -17.56 18.92
N PHE A 73 12.55 -16.82 19.43
CA PHE A 73 12.66 -16.01 20.64
C PHE A 73 12.17 -16.79 21.86
N SER A 74 12.80 -16.55 23.00
CA SER A 74 12.24 -16.90 24.30
C SER A 74 11.06 -15.99 24.65
N ARG A 75 10.26 -16.43 25.63
CA ARG A 75 9.11 -15.64 26.11
C ARG A 75 9.53 -14.30 26.70
N ASP A 76 10.67 -14.24 27.37
CA ASP A 76 11.20 -13.01 27.97
C ASP A 76 11.66 -12.01 26.90
N GLU A 77 12.40 -12.48 25.90
CA GLU A 77 12.80 -11.64 24.75
C GLU A 77 11.57 -11.15 23.97
N ALA A 78 10.60 -12.03 23.74
CA ALA A 78 9.34 -11.67 23.12
C ALA A 78 8.57 -10.63 23.95
N GLY A 79 8.57 -10.76 25.28
CA GLY A 79 7.94 -9.82 26.20
C GLY A 79 8.56 -8.41 26.13
N THR A 80 9.87 -8.31 25.91
CA THR A 80 10.53 -7.01 25.70
C THR A 80 10.18 -6.35 24.36
N ILE A 81 9.82 -7.15 23.35
CA ILE A 81 9.33 -6.68 22.05
C ILE A 81 7.84 -6.29 22.15
N LEU A 82 7.10 -6.94 23.05
CA LEU A 82 5.66 -6.80 23.26
C LEU A 82 5.30 -5.57 24.10
N ASP A 83 5.79 -4.38 23.76
CA ASP A 83 5.09 -3.14 24.13
C ASP A 83 3.85 -2.97 23.23
N GLY A 84 2.93 -3.94 23.36
CA GLY A 84 1.93 -4.31 22.36
C GLY A 84 0.93 -3.21 22.04
N ASP A 85 0.58 -2.39 23.03
CA ASP A 85 -0.34 -1.26 22.84
C ASP A 85 0.31 -0.15 22.00
N THR A 86 1.56 0.21 22.30
CA THR A 86 2.31 1.23 21.54
C THR A 86 2.49 0.82 20.08
N ILE A 87 2.84 -0.45 19.83
CA ILE A 87 3.09 -0.97 18.47
C ILE A 87 1.79 -1.08 17.66
N ALA A 88 0.70 -1.53 18.27
CA ALA A 88 -0.60 -1.66 17.61
C ALA A 88 -1.18 -0.29 17.24
N TRP A 89 -1.09 0.68 18.15
CA TRP A 89 -1.50 2.05 17.88
C TRP A 89 -0.63 2.74 16.84
N ALA A 90 0.70 2.52 16.86
CA ALA A 90 1.59 3.04 15.83
C ALA A 90 1.24 2.52 14.43
N HIS A 91 0.83 1.25 14.33
CA HIS A 91 0.39 0.66 13.07
C HIS A 91 -0.98 1.19 12.62
N LEU A 92 -1.95 1.25 13.54
CA LEU A 92 -3.26 1.85 13.28
C LEU A 92 -3.14 3.31 12.83
N PHE A 93 -2.26 4.11 13.43
CA PHE A 93 -2.00 5.50 13.02
C PHE A 93 -1.36 5.58 11.65
N SER A 94 -0.47 4.64 11.33
CA SER A 94 0.21 4.61 10.04
C SER A 94 -0.73 4.20 8.90
N LEU A 95 -1.73 3.36 9.17
CA LEU A 95 -2.70 2.90 8.18
C LEU A 95 -3.97 3.76 8.10
N ARG A 96 -4.39 4.33 9.22
CA ARG A 96 -5.61 5.14 9.37
C ARG A 96 -5.39 6.25 10.40
N PRO A 97 -4.76 7.36 10.01
CA PRO A 97 -4.45 8.48 10.90
C PRO A 97 -5.66 9.03 11.65
N GLU A 98 -6.86 8.90 11.08
CA GLU A 98 -8.14 9.30 11.69
C GLU A 98 -8.47 8.50 12.96
N LEU A 99 -7.87 7.33 13.17
CA LEU A 99 -8.06 6.55 14.39
C LEU A 99 -7.24 7.09 15.57
N ALA A 100 -6.44 8.14 15.37
CA ALA A 100 -5.62 8.75 16.40
C ALA A 100 -6.39 9.45 17.53
N GLU A 101 -7.66 9.76 17.31
CA GLU A 101 -8.55 10.30 18.33
C GLU A 101 -9.02 9.24 19.33
N TYR A 102 -8.95 7.95 18.95
CA TYR A 102 -9.41 6.83 19.77
C TYR A 102 -8.28 6.16 20.55
N CYS A 103 -7.03 6.60 20.35
CA CYS A 103 -5.87 6.12 21.10
C CYS A 103 -5.93 6.60 22.55
N PRO A 104 -5.77 5.71 23.54
CA PRO A 104 -5.71 6.10 24.94
C PRO A 104 -4.66 7.20 25.17
N PRO A 105 -5.01 8.27 25.92
CA PRO A 105 -4.11 9.39 26.17
C PRO A 105 -2.74 8.97 26.72
N GLU A 106 -2.72 7.96 27.58
CA GLU A 106 -1.54 7.38 28.22
C GLU A 106 -0.59 6.69 27.23
N THR A 107 -1.09 6.19 26.10
CA THR A 107 -0.30 5.47 25.09
C THR A 107 0.09 6.38 23.91
N LYS A 108 -0.67 7.46 23.69
CA LYS A 108 -0.55 8.34 22.51
C LYS A 108 0.82 9.00 22.37
N GLN A 109 1.43 9.40 23.49
CA GLN A 109 2.77 9.99 23.49
C GLN A 109 3.84 8.96 23.12
N SER A 110 3.82 7.78 23.75
CA SER A 110 4.73 6.67 23.45
C SER A 110 4.59 6.21 21.99
N VAL A 111 3.37 6.19 21.44
CA VAL A 111 3.10 5.87 20.03
C VAL A 111 3.74 6.88 19.08
N ALA A 112 3.60 8.17 19.38
CA ALA A 112 4.16 9.24 18.56
C ALA A 112 5.70 9.26 18.62
N GLU A 113 6.27 9.07 19.81
CA GLU A 113 7.72 8.93 20.02
C GLU A 113 8.26 7.72 19.26
N TYR A 114 7.59 6.56 19.37
CA TYR A 114 7.95 5.34 18.66
C TYR A 114 7.92 5.50 17.13
N ILE A 115 6.87 6.14 16.57
CA ILE A 115 6.80 6.45 15.14
C ILE A 115 7.99 7.32 14.71
N ASN A 116 8.37 8.30 15.53
CA ASN A 116 9.47 9.21 15.23
C ASN A 116 10.84 8.52 15.31
N GLU A 117 11.09 7.72 16.35
CA GLU A 117 12.31 6.91 16.50
C GLU A 117 12.46 5.92 15.34
N TYR A 118 11.37 5.24 14.97
CA TYR A 118 11.37 4.34 13.82
C TYR A 118 11.74 5.06 12.52
N ARG A 119 11.18 6.24 12.26
CA ARG A 119 11.52 7.06 11.09
C ARG A 119 13.00 7.51 11.06
N GLN A 120 13.65 7.57 12.22
CA GLN A 120 15.08 7.87 12.34
C GLN A 120 15.97 6.64 12.16
N HIS A 121 15.51 5.45 12.59
CA HIS A 121 16.28 4.21 12.55
C HIS A 121 16.10 3.38 11.28
N VAL A 122 15.03 3.59 10.50
CA VAL A 122 14.94 3.03 9.15
C VAL A 122 15.98 3.74 8.29
N PRO A 123 16.94 3.01 7.68
CA PRO A 123 17.91 3.63 6.79
C PRO A 123 17.16 4.37 5.70
N LYS A 124 17.33 5.69 5.64
CA LYS A 124 17.07 6.44 4.41
C LYS A 124 17.94 5.76 3.37
N GLN A 125 17.37 4.97 2.48
CA GLN A 125 18.10 4.48 1.31
C GLN A 125 18.48 5.73 0.52
N HIS A 126 19.70 6.22 0.78
CA HIS A 126 20.31 7.30 0.05
C HIS A 126 20.42 6.85 -1.40
N SER A 127 19.63 7.50 -2.25
CA SER A 127 19.82 7.45 -3.69
C SER A 127 21.16 8.14 -4.01
N ASP A 128 22.21 7.35 -4.17
CA ASP A 128 23.43 7.80 -4.83
C ASP A 128 23.14 8.01 -6.32
N SER A 129 22.72 9.23 -6.68
CA SER A 129 22.84 9.72 -8.04
C SER A 129 23.18 11.21 -8.06
N LYS A 130 24.46 11.46 -7.74
CA LYS A 130 25.41 12.34 -8.43
C LYS A 130 25.06 13.83 -8.59
N ALA A 131 25.99 14.64 -8.08
CA ALA A 131 26.76 15.58 -8.88
C ALA A 131 26.09 16.09 -10.16
N PHE A 132 25.36 17.19 -10.04
CA PHE A 132 25.36 18.24 -11.06
C PHE A 132 25.25 19.60 -10.36
N LYS A 133 26.38 20.04 -9.79
CA LYS A 133 26.60 21.47 -9.54
C LYS A 133 26.60 22.15 -10.90
N ASN A 134 25.51 22.85 -11.23
CA ASN A 134 25.52 24.18 -11.85
C ASN A 134 24.11 24.57 -12.27
N ARG A 135 23.49 25.50 -11.52
CA ARG A 135 23.06 26.79 -12.08
C ARG A 135 22.59 27.69 -10.94
N LYS A 136 23.31 28.80 -10.82
CA LYS A 136 22.99 29.96 -9.99
C LYS A 136 22.20 30.91 -10.89
N SER A 137 20.91 31.10 -10.59
CA SER A 137 20.13 32.27 -10.98
C SER A 137 18.75 32.19 -10.30
N SER A 138 18.63 32.82 -9.13
CA SER A 138 17.36 33.31 -8.59
C SER A 138 17.01 34.66 -9.27
N PRO A 139 15.86 35.32 -9.00
CA PRO A 139 14.64 34.88 -8.31
C PRO A 139 13.34 35.22 -9.09
N ALA A 140 12.31 34.37 -9.02
CA ALA A 140 10.91 34.81 -9.02
C ALA A 140 10.02 33.66 -8.52
N GLU A 141 9.65 33.82 -7.26
CA GLU A 141 8.58 33.21 -6.46
C GLU A 141 7.56 32.33 -7.18
N GLY A 142 7.43 31.09 -6.67
CA GLY A 142 6.33 30.18 -6.97
C GLY A 142 6.68 28.71 -6.75
N ASP A 143 7.07 28.32 -5.54
CA ASP A 143 7.09 26.90 -5.11
C ASP A 143 5.99 26.74 -4.04
N PRO A 144 5.25 25.62 -3.99
CA PRO A 144 5.89 24.37 -3.61
C PRO A 144 5.47 23.18 -4.48
N ALA A 145 6.46 22.47 -5.03
CA ALA A 145 6.35 21.08 -5.40
C ALA A 145 5.99 20.26 -4.14
N LYS A 146 4.68 20.13 -3.89
CA LYS A 146 4.14 19.03 -3.08
C LYS A 146 4.62 17.74 -3.74
N GLN A 147 5.60 17.07 -3.13
CA GLN A 147 5.86 15.67 -3.45
C GLN A 147 4.56 14.92 -3.16
N MET A 148 3.92 14.39 -4.20
CA MET A 148 2.76 13.52 -4.04
C MET A 148 3.15 12.35 -3.13
N SER A 149 2.27 12.01 -2.19
CA SER A 149 2.46 10.82 -1.37
C SER A 149 2.45 9.55 -2.25
N ALA A 150 2.92 8.43 -1.71
CA ALA A 150 2.85 7.14 -2.41
C ALA A 150 1.39 6.76 -2.72
N GLU A 151 0.48 6.99 -1.77
CA GLU A 151 -0.95 6.73 -1.94
C GLU A 151 -1.59 7.66 -2.99
N GLU A 152 -1.20 8.93 -3.02
CA GLU A 152 -1.63 9.88 -4.06
C GLU A 152 -1.11 9.44 -5.44
N SER A 153 0.12 8.91 -5.49
CA SER A 153 0.72 8.38 -6.70
C SER A 153 -0.02 7.14 -7.20
N ASP A 154 -0.32 6.20 -6.31
CA ASP A 154 -1.10 4.98 -6.60
C ASP A 154 -2.50 5.32 -7.11
N THR A 155 -3.18 6.24 -6.42
CA THR A 155 -4.53 6.68 -6.76
C THR A 155 -4.56 7.36 -8.12
N THR A 156 -3.60 8.25 -8.35
CA THR A 156 -3.46 8.93 -9.64
C THR A 156 -3.14 7.93 -10.75
N PHE A 157 -2.25 6.97 -10.48
CA PHE A 157 -1.89 5.93 -11.43
C PHE A 157 -3.08 5.02 -11.78
N ALA A 158 -3.88 4.63 -10.77
CA ALA A 158 -5.09 3.84 -10.96
C ALA A 158 -6.10 4.56 -11.87
N ALA A 159 -6.38 5.84 -11.57
CA ALA A 159 -7.30 6.66 -12.33
C ALA A 159 -6.85 6.79 -13.79
N LEU A 160 -5.57 7.09 -14.02
CA LEU A 160 -5.00 7.16 -15.36
C LEU A 160 -5.06 5.81 -16.08
N GLY A 161 -4.80 4.70 -15.38
CA GLY A 161 -4.86 3.36 -15.95
C GLY A 161 -6.27 2.99 -16.45
N ARG A 162 -7.30 3.30 -15.66
CA ARG A 162 -8.70 3.10 -16.08
C ARG A 162 -9.09 3.97 -17.26
N GLU A 163 -8.65 5.23 -17.29
CA GLU A 163 -8.89 6.12 -18.43
C GLU A 163 -8.28 5.59 -19.74
N ILE A 164 -7.01 5.16 -19.67
CA ILE A 164 -6.30 4.58 -20.81
C ILE A 164 -7.00 3.29 -21.27
N ALA A 165 -7.35 2.40 -20.33
CA ALA A 165 -8.04 1.16 -20.65
C ALA A 165 -9.42 1.41 -21.28
N ASN A 166 -10.16 2.41 -20.82
CA ASN A 166 -11.45 2.74 -21.41
C ASN A 166 -11.35 3.35 -22.80
N SER A 167 -10.25 4.05 -23.10
CA SER A 167 -10.06 4.72 -24.39
C SER A 167 -9.44 3.83 -25.45
N LEU A 168 -8.51 2.95 -25.06
CA LEU A 168 -7.69 2.14 -25.98
C LEU A 168 -7.87 0.64 -25.80
N GLY A 169 -8.54 0.19 -24.73
CA GLY A 169 -8.61 -1.22 -24.39
C GLY A 169 -9.53 -2.00 -25.31
N GLU A 170 -9.03 -3.13 -25.82
CA GLU A 170 -9.83 -4.07 -26.57
C GLU A 170 -10.53 -5.02 -25.59
N GLU A 171 -11.82 -5.26 -25.85
CA GLU A 171 -12.64 -6.16 -25.05
C GLU A 171 -12.62 -7.56 -25.64
N LYS A 172 -12.22 -8.54 -24.84
CA LYS A 172 -12.15 -9.96 -25.22
C LYS A 172 -12.34 -10.86 -24.01
N ASP A 173 -13.16 -11.89 -24.14
CA ASP A 173 -13.38 -12.93 -23.13
C ASP A 173 -13.73 -12.38 -21.72
N GLY A 174 -14.47 -11.28 -21.64
CA GLY A 174 -14.86 -10.64 -20.37
C GLY A 174 -13.76 -9.78 -19.73
N HIS A 175 -12.66 -9.55 -20.45
CA HIS A 175 -11.57 -8.68 -20.06
C HIS A 175 -11.44 -7.51 -21.03
N ARG A 176 -11.03 -6.35 -20.52
CA ARG A 176 -10.55 -5.23 -21.31
C ARG A 176 -9.05 -5.08 -21.12
N GLN A 177 -8.30 -5.15 -22.22
CA GLN A 177 -6.83 -5.15 -22.16
C GLN A 177 -6.24 -4.04 -23.04
N VAL A 178 -5.25 -3.34 -22.48
CA VAL A 178 -4.34 -2.49 -23.25
C VAL A 178 -2.96 -3.12 -23.19
N GLU A 179 -2.47 -3.54 -24.34
CA GLU A 179 -1.10 -4.00 -24.52
C GLU A 179 -0.39 -3.07 -25.50
N GLY A 180 0.24 -2.04 -24.95
CA GLY A 180 0.86 -1.00 -25.76
C GLY A 180 2.30 -1.28 -26.16
N LYS A 181 2.81 -0.48 -27.11
CA LYS A 181 4.25 -0.24 -27.31
C LYS A 181 4.93 0.40 -26.09
N ALA A 182 4.14 0.92 -25.15
CA ALA A 182 4.60 1.35 -23.84
C ALA A 182 4.94 0.11 -22.98
N ASN A 183 5.87 0.25 -22.04
CA ASN A 183 6.35 -0.82 -21.18
C ASN A 183 5.31 -1.32 -20.15
N TYR A 184 4.00 -1.20 -20.43
CA TYR A 184 2.94 -1.57 -19.51
C TYR A 184 1.85 -2.39 -20.21
N ARG A 185 1.25 -3.29 -19.43
CA ARG A 185 0.04 -4.04 -19.76
C ARG A 185 -1.02 -3.68 -18.72
N ILE A 186 -2.21 -3.29 -19.16
CA ILE A 186 -3.35 -3.00 -18.29
C ILE A 186 -4.42 -4.04 -18.57
N VAL A 187 -4.92 -4.71 -17.53
CA VAL A 187 -5.98 -5.73 -17.64
C VAL A 187 -7.10 -5.38 -16.67
N ILE A 188 -8.31 -5.18 -17.19
CA ILE A 188 -9.53 -5.01 -16.41
C ILE A 188 -10.39 -6.25 -16.60
N ASN A 189 -10.70 -6.97 -15.53
CA ASN A 189 -11.77 -7.96 -15.55
C ASN A 189 -13.10 -7.23 -15.41
N LEU A 190 -14.00 -7.36 -16.38
CA LEU A 190 -15.27 -6.62 -16.42
C LEU A 190 -16.30 -7.18 -15.44
N ALA A 191 -16.27 -8.49 -15.17
CA ALA A 191 -17.21 -9.13 -14.25
C ALA A 191 -16.91 -8.77 -12.79
N SER A 192 -15.63 -8.74 -12.41
CA SER A 192 -15.20 -8.41 -11.05
C SER A 192 -14.76 -6.95 -10.87
N ASN A 193 -14.77 -6.17 -11.96
CA ASN A 193 -14.27 -4.79 -12.06
C ASN A 193 -12.91 -4.59 -11.36
N THR A 194 -12.05 -5.60 -11.52
CA THR A 194 -10.69 -5.61 -10.99
C THR A 194 -9.71 -5.21 -12.08
N MET A 195 -8.93 -4.19 -11.83
CA MET A 195 -7.84 -3.75 -12.70
C MET A 195 -6.50 -4.22 -12.13
N ARG A 196 -5.62 -4.67 -13.03
CA ARG A 196 -4.21 -4.97 -12.75
C ARG A 196 -3.34 -4.25 -13.77
N ILE A 197 -2.28 -3.59 -13.30
CA ILE A 197 -1.29 -2.93 -14.14
C ILE A 197 0.04 -3.67 -13.97
N TYR A 198 0.66 -4.04 -15.08
CA TYR A 198 1.95 -4.72 -15.13
C TYR A 198 2.96 -3.82 -15.82
N ALA A 199 4.21 -3.82 -15.34
CA ALA A 199 5.33 -3.17 -16.03
C ALA A 199 6.24 -4.26 -16.62
N LYS A 200 6.54 -4.18 -17.92
CA LYS A 200 7.29 -5.22 -18.67
C LYS A 200 8.67 -5.51 -18.09
N ASP A 201 9.32 -4.51 -17.50
CA ASP A 201 10.63 -4.60 -16.85
C ASP A 201 10.57 -5.22 -15.45
N ARG A 202 9.38 -5.52 -14.93
CA ARG A 202 9.16 -6.05 -13.57
C ARG A 202 8.50 -7.43 -13.55
N GLY A 203 8.39 -8.09 -14.71
CA GLY A 203 7.84 -9.44 -14.85
C GLY A 203 6.31 -9.48 -14.91
N ASP A 204 5.74 -10.63 -14.56
CA ASP A 204 4.30 -10.89 -14.60
C ASP A 204 3.57 -10.55 -13.28
N ASP A 205 4.28 -10.01 -12.29
CA ASP A 205 3.65 -9.49 -11.07
C ASP A 205 3.05 -8.10 -11.34
N PRO A 206 1.79 -7.84 -10.96
CA PRO A 206 1.20 -6.51 -11.11
C PRO A 206 1.89 -5.50 -10.18
N ILE A 207 2.15 -4.31 -10.70
CA ILE A 207 2.68 -3.16 -9.95
C ILE A 207 1.58 -2.36 -9.26
N LEU A 208 0.32 -2.55 -9.68
CA LEU A 208 -0.85 -1.97 -9.04
C LEU A 208 -2.03 -2.93 -9.23
N ILE A 209 -2.78 -3.14 -8.15
CA ILE A 209 -4.06 -3.84 -8.15
C ILE A 209 -5.12 -2.87 -7.62
N ASP A 210 -6.21 -2.74 -8.38
CA ASP A 210 -7.38 -1.95 -8.00
C ASP A 210 -8.62 -2.84 -8.15
N ALA A 211 -9.29 -3.12 -7.03
CA ALA A 211 -10.55 -3.86 -7.00
C ALA A 211 -11.69 -2.90 -6.65
N ASN A 212 -12.55 -2.56 -7.60
CA ASN A 212 -13.71 -1.68 -7.37
C ASN A 212 -13.36 -0.31 -6.75
N GLY A 213 -12.22 0.27 -7.14
CA GLY A 213 -11.74 1.55 -6.60
C GLY A 213 -10.98 1.41 -5.27
N GLN A 214 -10.82 0.19 -4.75
CA GLN A 214 -9.95 -0.10 -3.61
C GLN A 214 -8.58 -0.52 -4.14
N ILE A 215 -7.57 0.30 -3.86
CA ILE A 215 -6.21 0.11 -4.34
C ILE A 215 -5.40 -0.61 -3.28
N ASP A 216 -4.65 -1.64 -3.69
CA ASP A 216 -3.67 -2.29 -2.83
C ASP A 216 -2.39 -1.46 -2.75
N HIS A 217 -2.41 -0.43 -1.90
CA HIS A 217 -1.27 0.45 -1.65
C HIS A 217 -0.06 -0.29 -1.07
N ALA A 218 -0.29 -1.36 -0.30
CA ALA A 218 0.77 -2.11 0.38
C ALA A 218 1.56 -3.01 -0.58
N ALA A 219 0.88 -3.59 -1.58
CA ALA A 219 1.52 -4.35 -2.64
C ALA A 219 1.90 -3.50 -3.86
N SER A 220 1.45 -2.23 -3.92
CA SER A 220 1.79 -1.31 -4.99
C SER A 220 3.30 -1.13 -5.11
N ARG A 221 3.78 -1.12 -6.34
CA ARG A 221 5.15 -0.81 -6.70
C ARG A 221 5.21 0.42 -7.60
N VAL A 222 4.16 1.24 -7.65
CA VAL A 222 4.14 2.44 -8.50
C VAL A 222 5.24 3.38 -8.06
N VAL A 223 6.06 3.81 -9.01
CA VAL A 223 7.04 4.89 -8.78
C VAL A 223 6.55 6.18 -9.46
N PRO A 224 7.03 7.37 -9.05
CA PRO A 224 6.61 8.63 -9.68
C PRO A 224 6.79 8.69 -11.19
N GLU A 225 7.80 7.99 -11.73
CA GLU A 225 8.02 7.87 -13.17
C GLU A 225 6.90 7.09 -13.87
N ASP A 226 6.30 6.10 -13.21
CA ASP A 226 5.14 5.36 -13.75
C ASP A 226 3.95 6.33 -13.92
N VAL A 227 3.66 7.13 -12.90
CA VAL A 227 2.62 8.18 -12.93
C VAL A 227 2.85 9.16 -14.07
N ARG A 228 4.07 9.69 -14.18
CA ARG A 228 4.44 10.65 -15.24
C ARG A 228 4.22 10.07 -16.64
N ARG A 229 4.60 8.81 -16.85
CA ARG A 229 4.41 8.12 -18.14
C ARG A 229 2.93 7.90 -18.45
N PHE A 230 2.14 7.47 -17.47
CA PHE A 230 0.70 7.29 -17.65
C PHE A 230 0.01 8.62 -17.94
N GLN A 231 0.43 9.71 -17.29
CA GLN A 231 -0.13 11.03 -17.52
C GLN A 231 0.20 11.57 -18.92
N GLN A 232 1.41 11.31 -19.43
CA GLN A 232 1.76 11.60 -20.81
C GLN A 232 0.93 10.80 -21.82
N ILE A 233 0.66 9.52 -21.54
CA ILE A 233 -0.19 8.67 -22.40
C ILE A 233 -1.62 9.21 -22.40
N ALA A 234 -2.21 9.45 -21.22
CA ALA A 234 -3.56 9.99 -21.08
C ALA A 234 -3.70 11.35 -21.78
N ASN A 235 -2.74 12.26 -21.60
CA ASN A 235 -2.76 13.56 -22.28
C ASN A 235 -2.74 13.42 -23.81
N ARG A 236 -1.90 12.52 -24.36
CA ARG A 236 -1.89 12.25 -25.81
C ARG A 236 -3.22 11.70 -26.32
N ILE A 237 -3.87 10.84 -25.55
CA ILE A 237 -5.21 10.32 -25.89
C ILE A 237 -6.23 11.46 -25.93
N ARG A 238 -6.26 12.30 -24.89
CA ARG A 238 -7.17 13.46 -24.79
C ARG A 238 -6.94 14.44 -25.94
N GLU A 239 -5.69 14.77 -26.26
CA GLU A 239 -5.32 15.65 -27.38
C GLU A 239 -5.82 15.06 -28.71
N HIS A 240 -5.60 13.78 -28.96
CA HIS A 240 -6.04 13.13 -30.20
C HIS A 240 -7.57 13.11 -30.34
N GLN A 241 -8.29 12.81 -29.26
CA GLN A 241 -9.76 12.85 -29.24
C GLN A 241 -10.29 14.28 -29.46
N HIS A 242 -9.59 15.29 -28.93
CA HIS A 242 -9.98 16.69 -29.12
C HIS A 242 -9.78 17.15 -30.57
N SER A 243 -8.69 16.75 -31.22
CA SER A 243 -8.43 17.02 -32.64
C SER A 243 -9.47 16.38 -33.56
N GLN A 244 -9.81 15.10 -33.33
CA GLN A 244 -10.84 14.42 -34.13
C GLN A 244 -12.23 15.08 -34.00
N ASN A 245 -12.60 15.50 -32.79
CA ASN A 245 -13.88 16.19 -32.56
C ASN A 245 -13.94 17.57 -33.22
N LYS A 246 -12.80 18.23 -33.42
CA LYS A 246 -12.73 19.51 -34.12
C LYS A 246 -12.88 19.34 -35.64
N GLU A 247 -12.23 18.34 -36.23
CA GLU A 247 -12.37 18.01 -37.66
C GLU A 247 -13.79 17.57 -38.01
N VAL A 248 -14.46 16.78 -37.16
CA VAL A 248 -15.86 16.38 -37.40
C VAL A 248 -16.82 17.57 -37.36
N LYS A 249 -16.58 18.55 -36.48
CA LYS A 249 -17.41 19.77 -36.41
C LYS A 249 -17.17 20.71 -37.59
N GLU A 250 -15.94 20.80 -38.10
CA GLU A 250 -15.61 21.62 -39.27
C GLU A 250 -16.08 20.99 -40.59
N MET A 251 -16.28 19.67 -40.66
CA MET A 251 -16.90 19.00 -41.82
C MET A 251 -18.44 19.04 -41.82
N GLN A 252 -19.07 19.33 -40.68
CA GLN A 252 -20.52 19.39 -40.52
C GLN A 252 -21.08 20.83 -40.55
N ALA A 253 -20.21 21.84 -40.62
CA ALA A 253 -20.54 23.25 -40.75
C ALA A 253 -20.35 23.71 -42.21
#